data_AF-A0A418AS67-F1
#
_entry.id   AF-A0A418AS67-F1
#
_cell.length_a   1.000
_cell.length_b   1.000
_cell.length_c   1.000
_cell.angle_alpha   90.00
_cell.angle_beta   90.00
_cell.angle_gamma   90.00
#
_symmetry.space_group_name_H-M   'P 1'
#
loop_
_entity.id
_entity.type
_entity.pdbx_description
1 polymer ?
#
loop_
_entity_poly.entity_id
_entity_poly.type
_entity_poly.pdbx_seq_one_letter_code
_entity_poly.pdbx_strand_id
1 'polypeptide(L)'
;MAGFGHAELRDAMAGRFGDIGILEGIAQKLCALQETFAVRVENPVLVVFTCNEDATKDEHTASRVAALSDVTYHTVHVAHEDSSLDTEQVLKAMHHGRDAIKVILANGVHKSVSVASLDTSPEFTSRLSKALALPPNSAPDSPTNSAYSPILKHEDPFAMLVATRSPIVAAICGAIAEAASQKVPVVLDGLAAVVAAVIATYIAPQATRHAFFAVRSIHTSNEVHRADPCFESLLQNRSIMTLPLPRLGPGASGIHALSLLHTAERLVLALNVQSPTEYNDRNNDASSVMAATTSTARAAHVDGSLPPPPELRIFLTSVMFLTRLPAYKIIPDLDHNVRELVPSFCYFPFIGWGVGAFAALWLVLGHVVFGSTAIAVILSTFASVWLTGCFHEDGVADTFDSFGGGWSKDDILRIMKDSRLGTYGCMGLLLMTALKFAVLAHLVATVGLSSVSCALVAGHVLGRYSSLFILQFYPYVEDERDPKGPLYNGIGNNVHLLTPWRVWVASIFTAVSMAILLGPALGMCVFTVALLVSFVSGQYFSGFLGGVIGDCLGCANQVVEIVVYMTISAILHSATRTHVCTGST
;
A
#
# COMPACT_ATOMS: atom_id res chain seq x y z
N MET A 1 6.29 10.05 -29.31
CA MET A 1 6.36 11.34 -28.60
C MET A 1 6.89 11.04 -27.22
N ALA A 2 8.04 11.59 -26.89
CA ALA A 2 8.75 11.36 -25.64
C ALA A 2 8.07 12.19 -24.54
N GLY A 3 7.02 11.62 -23.93
CA GLY A 3 6.53 12.14 -22.66
C GLY A 3 7.55 11.86 -21.58
N PHE A 4 7.62 12.71 -20.56
CA PHE A 4 8.46 12.45 -19.39
C PHE A 4 8.20 11.03 -18.87
N GLY A 5 9.26 10.28 -18.58
CA GLY A 5 9.10 8.98 -17.95
C GLY A 5 8.34 9.15 -16.63
N HIS A 6 7.40 8.26 -16.31
CA HIS A 6 6.74 8.26 -14.99
C HIS A 6 7.78 8.30 -13.86
N ALA A 7 8.94 7.68 -14.05
CA ALA A 7 10.07 7.75 -13.13
C ALA A 7 10.68 9.15 -13.04
N GLU A 8 10.96 9.83 -14.17
CA GLU A 8 11.55 11.18 -14.19
C GLU A 8 10.62 12.23 -13.56
N LEU A 9 9.32 12.13 -13.83
CA LEU A 9 8.29 12.98 -13.22
C LEU A 9 8.13 12.71 -11.74
N ARG A 10 8.12 11.43 -11.37
CA ARG A 10 8.07 11.02 -9.97
C ARG A 10 9.31 11.51 -9.24
N ASP A 11 10.50 11.43 -9.82
CA ASP A 11 11.74 11.90 -9.17
C ASP A 11 11.76 13.43 -9.03
N ALA A 12 11.25 14.17 -10.03
CA ALA A 12 11.10 15.63 -9.96
C ALA A 12 10.04 16.08 -8.92
N MET A 13 9.00 15.28 -8.67
CA MET A 13 7.91 15.59 -7.74
C MET A 13 8.10 14.99 -6.32
N ALA A 14 8.75 13.83 -6.20
CA ALA A 14 8.87 13.05 -4.97
C ALA A 14 9.62 13.79 -3.87
N GLY A 15 10.47 14.76 -4.22
CA GLY A 15 11.16 15.61 -3.24
C GLY A 15 10.30 16.73 -2.63
N ARG A 16 9.13 17.05 -3.21
CA ARG A 16 8.32 18.21 -2.80
C ARG A 16 6.91 17.88 -2.31
N PHE A 17 6.36 16.72 -2.67
CA PHE A 17 4.96 16.38 -2.45
C PHE A 17 4.63 15.56 -1.20
N GLY A 18 5.61 15.15 -0.38
CA GLY A 18 5.40 14.65 1.00
C GLY A 18 4.12 13.84 1.29
N ASP A 19 3.88 12.75 0.54
CA ASP A 19 2.76 11.80 0.75
C ASP A 19 1.35 12.44 0.81
N ILE A 20 1.03 13.38 -0.09
CA ILE A 20 -0.33 13.98 -0.18
C ILE A 20 -1.35 13.00 -0.85
N GLY A 21 -0.96 11.74 -1.07
CA GLY A 21 -1.84 10.66 -1.50
C GLY A 21 -2.38 10.87 -2.92
N ILE A 22 -3.70 10.88 -3.09
CA ILE A 22 -4.34 10.89 -4.41
C ILE A 22 -4.00 12.13 -5.25
N LEU A 23 -3.75 13.28 -4.61
CA LEU A 23 -3.40 14.53 -5.31
C LEU A 23 -2.03 14.44 -5.97
N GLU A 24 -1.10 13.69 -5.40
CA GLU A 24 0.20 13.44 -6.02
C GLU A 24 0.04 12.60 -7.30
N GLY A 25 -0.77 11.54 -7.24
CA GLY A 25 -1.08 10.74 -8.42
C GLY A 25 -1.76 11.55 -9.52
N ILE A 26 -2.65 12.47 -9.16
CA ILE A 26 -3.30 13.40 -10.10
C ILE A 26 -2.25 14.35 -10.69
N ALA A 27 -1.38 14.95 -9.87
CA ALA A 27 -0.34 15.88 -10.31
C ALA A 27 0.66 15.23 -11.26
N GLN A 28 1.18 14.05 -10.92
CA GLN A 28 2.09 13.27 -11.76
C GLN A 28 1.45 12.95 -13.10
N LYS A 29 0.18 12.52 -13.09
CA LYS A 29 -0.56 12.26 -14.31
C LYS A 29 -0.74 13.52 -15.14
N LEU A 30 -1.16 14.64 -14.53
CA LEU A 30 -1.32 15.92 -15.25
C LEU A 30 -0.02 16.39 -15.92
N CYS A 31 1.12 16.29 -15.24
CA CYS A 31 2.41 16.64 -15.83
C CYS A 31 2.85 15.69 -16.95
N ALA A 32 2.57 14.38 -16.81
CA ALA A 32 2.81 13.41 -17.88
C ALA A 32 1.96 13.71 -19.12
N LEU A 33 0.72 14.15 -18.92
CA LEU A 33 -0.22 14.45 -20.01
C LEU A 33 0.12 15.72 -20.75
N GLN A 34 0.42 16.78 -20.02
CA GLN A 34 0.70 18.08 -20.64
C GLN A 34 2.17 18.21 -21.04
N GLU A 35 3.00 17.21 -20.70
CA GLU A 35 4.45 17.21 -20.93
C GLU A 35 5.10 18.50 -20.41
N THR A 36 4.61 18.99 -19.27
CA THR A 36 5.09 20.20 -18.61
C THR A 36 4.87 20.14 -17.11
N PHE A 37 5.77 20.79 -16.37
CA PHE A 37 5.60 21.02 -14.93
C PHE A 37 4.72 22.24 -14.62
N ALA A 38 4.54 23.15 -15.58
CA ALA A 38 3.58 24.23 -15.50
C ALA A 38 2.20 23.73 -15.97
N VAL A 39 1.65 22.76 -15.24
CA VAL A 39 0.32 22.21 -15.54
C VAL A 39 -0.69 23.35 -15.54
N ARG A 40 -1.63 23.30 -16.48
CA ARG A 40 -2.77 24.23 -16.54
C ARG A 40 -4.08 23.47 -16.51
N VAL A 41 -4.94 23.76 -15.55
CA VAL A 41 -6.31 23.22 -15.44
C VAL A 41 -7.35 24.37 -15.42
N GLU A 42 -6.89 25.60 -15.66
CA GLU A 42 -7.68 26.84 -15.72
C GLU A 42 -8.94 26.77 -16.61
N ASN A 43 -9.96 27.54 -16.20
CA ASN A 43 -11.25 27.67 -16.87
C ASN A 43 -11.89 26.30 -17.22
N PRO A 44 -12.21 25.47 -16.23
CA PRO A 44 -12.82 24.17 -16.50
C PRO A 44 -14.14 24.32 -17.26
N VAL A 45 -14.40 23.38 -18.18
CA VAL A 45 -15.66 23.30 -18.93
C VAL A 45 -16.33 21.96 -18.73
N LEU A 46 -17.63 21.96 -18.43
CA LEU A 46 -18.49 20.79 -18.43
C LEU A 46 -19.25 20.73 -19.75
N VAL A 47 -19.04 19.65 -20.49
CA VAL A 47 -19.73 19.36 -21.75
C VAL A 47 -20.67 18.18 -21.54
N VAL A 48 -21.94 18.42 -21.78
CA VAL A 48 -23.01 17.45 -21.55
C VAL A 48 -23.63 17.03 -22.86
N PHE A 49 -23.56 15.73 -23.16
CA PHE A 49 -24.15 15.15 -24.36
C PHE A 49 -25.57 14.65 -24.08
N THR A 50 -26.53 15.08 -24.90
CA THR A 50 -27.95 14.68 -24.80
C THR A 50 -28.53 14.38 -26.17
N CYS A 51 -29.46 13.43 -26.24
CA CYS A 51 -30.30 13.17 -27.41
C CYS A 51 -31.69 13.81 -27.30
N ASN A 52 -32.03 14.35 -26.14
CA ASN A 52 -33.37 14.87 -25.86
C ASN A 52 -33.32 16.40 -25.81
N GLU A 53 -34.12 17.07 -26.65
CA GLU A 53 -34.24 18.53 -26.68
C GLU A 53 -34.99 19.07 -25.45
N ASP A 54 -35.80 18.25 -24.78
CA ASP A 54 -36.68 18.64 -23.66
C ASP A 54 -36.15 18.27 -22.25
N ALA A 55 -34.84 17.96 -22.10
CA ALA A 55 -34.22 17.46 -20.87
C ALA A 55 -34.07 18.51 -19.73
N THR A 56 -35.09 19.32 -19.49
CA THR A 56 -35.06 20.55 -18.70
C THR A 56 -34.75 20.39 -17.20
N LYS A 57 -34.98 19.22 -16.58
CA LYS A 57 -34.78 19.03 -15.12
C LYS A 57 -33.36 18.66 -14.70
N ASP A 58 -32.73 17.71 -15.39
CA ASP A 58 -31.36 17.27 -15.06
C ASP A 58 -30.31 18.25 -15.61
N GLU A 59 -30.60 18.88 -16.75
CA GLU A 59 -29.86 20.03 -17.28
C GLU A 59 -29.80 21.17 -16.24
N HIS A 60 -30.90 21.40 -15.51
CA HIS A 60 -30.98 22.41 -14.45
C HIS A 60 -30.05 22.13 -13.28
N THR A 61 -29.80 20.87 -12.93
CA THR A 61 -28.95 20.54 -11.77
C THR A 61 -27.47 20.69 -12.15
N ALA A 62 -27.05 20.11 -13.27
CA ALA A 62 -25.66 20.22 -13.74
C ALA A 62 -25.29 21.67 -14.06
N SER A 63 -26.18 22.42 -14.72
CA SER A 63 -25.97 23.85 -15.02
C SER A 63 -25.88 24.71 -13.76
N ARG A 64 -26.73 24.46 -12.74
CA ARG A 64 -26.66 25.18 -11.46
C ARG A 64 -25.38 24.86 -10.67
N VAL A 65 -24.97 23.59 -10.62
CA VAL A 65 -23.71 23.21 -9.95
C VAL A 65 -22.52 23.82 -10.70
N ALA A 66 -22.54 23.83 -12.03
CA ALA A 66 -21.50 24.47 -12.83
C ALA A 66 -21.40 25.97 -12.54
N ALA A 67 -22.54 26.67 -12.49
CA ALA A 67 -22.59 28.10 -12.14
C ALA A 67 -22.08 28.40 -10.72
N LEU A 68 -22.37 27.52 -9.74
CA LEU A 68 -21.88 27.67 -8.36
C LEU A 68 -20.39 27.35 -8.21
N SER A 69 -19.81 26.57 -9.13
CA SER A 69 -18.42 26.12 -9.10
C SER A 69 -17.52 26.86 -10.09
N ASP A 70 -18.01 27.93 -10.71
CA ASP A 70 -17.29 28.71 -11.74
C ASP A 70 -16.80 27.85 -12.93
N VAL A 71 -17.62 26.86 -13.31
CA VAL A 71 -17.37 25.95 -14.44
C VAL A 71 -18.25 26.37 -15.61
N THR A 72 -17.65 26.53 -16.79
CA THR A 72 -18.43 26.84 -18.01
C THR A 72 -19.26 25.62 -18.42
N TYR A 73 -20.52 25.82 -18.80
CA TYR A 73 -21.44 24.74 -19.12
C TYR A 73 -21.84 24.78 -20.60
N HIS A 74 -21.68 23.65 -21.31
CA HIS A 74 -22.14 23.48 -22.69
C HIS A 74 -22.97 22.21 -22.84
N THR A 75 -24.10 22.33 -23.53
CA THR A 75 -24.92 21.20 -23.96
C THR A 75 -24.62 20.91 -25.44
N VAL A 76 -24.38 19.65 -25.77
CA VAL A 76 -24.20 19.16 -27.14
C VAL A 76 -25.34 18.20 -27.47
N HIS A 77 -26.17 18.62 -28.41
CA HIS A 77 -27.29 17.82 -28.90
C HIS A 77 -26.81 16.85 -29.97
N VAL A 78 -26.93 15.55 -29.69
CA VAL A 78 -26.60 14.49 -30.63
C VAL A 78 -27.89 13.97 -31.24
N ALA A 79 -28.05 14.14 -32.56
CA ALA A 79 -29.22 13.67 -33.28
C ALA A 79 -29.41 12.14 -33.08
N HIS A 80 -30.61 11.74 -32.66
CA HIS A 80 -31.00 10.35 -32.54
C HIS A 80 -32.10 10.06 -33.58
N GLU A 81 -31.76 9.35 -34.64
CA GLU A 81 -32.74 8.84 -35.60
C GLU A 81 -33.29 7.51 -35.07
N ASP A 82 -34.62 7.29 -35.12
CA ASP A 82 -35.28 6.08 -34.57
C ASP A 82 -34.91 4.77 -35.30
N SER A 83 -34.20 4.87 -36.42
CA SER A 83 -33.67 3.72 -37.17
C SER A 83 -32.39 3.15 -36.53
N SER A 84 -32.13 1.86 -36.73
CA SER A 84 -30.95 1.16 -36.23
C SER A 84 -29.64 1.93 -36.48
N LEU A 85 -28.88 2.17 -35.41
CA LEU A 85 -27.58 2.85 -35.46
C LEU A 85 -26.62 2.09 -36.39
N ASP A 86 -26.32 2.62 -37.56
CA ASP A 86 -25.35 2.06 -38.50
C ASP A 86 -23.94 2.67 -38.30
N THR A 87 -22.95 2.15 -39.03
CA THR A 87 -21.56 2.64 -38.93
C THR A 87 -21.42 4.09 -39.40
N GLU A 88 -22.23 4.52 -40.37
CA GLU A 88 -22.20 5.90 -40.87
C GLU A 88 -22.71 6.89 -39.82
N GLN A 89 -23.82 6.58 -39.18
CA GLN A 89 -24.38 7.34 -38.06
C GLN A 89 -23.44 7.36 -36.85
N VAL A 90 -22.77 6.25 -36.54
CA VAL A 90 -21.71 6.21 -35.52
C VAL A 90 -20.58 7.19 -35.85
N LEU A 91 -20.05 7.15 -37.07
CA LEU A 91 -18.97 8.04 -37.49
C LEU A 91 -19.41 9.50 -37.48
N LYS A 92 -20.65 9.79 -37.91
CA LYS A 92 -21.23 11.13 -37.88
C LYS A 92 -21.37 11.66 -36.45
N ALA A 93 -21.84 10.83 -35.52
CA ALA A 93 -21.93 11.18 -34.10
C ALA A 93 -20.53 11.40 -33.49
N MET A 94 -19.56 10.55 -33.83
CA MET A 94 -18.17 10.68 -33.38
C MET A 94 -17.53 11.98 -33.89
N HIS A 95 -17.73 12.31 -35.17
CA HIS A 95 -17.28 13.59 -35.73
C HIS A 95 -17.97 14.77 -35.07
N HIS A 96 -19.28 14.67 -34.79
CA HIS A 96 -20.01 15.74 -34.11
C HIS A 96 -19.45 16.02 -32.71
N GLY A 97 -19.19 14.97 -31.91
CA GLY A 97 -18.58 15.14 -30.59
C GLY A 97 -17.14 15.68 -30.65
N ARG A 98 -16.36 15.23 -31.62
CA ARG A 98 -15.01 15.77 -31.90
C ARG A 98 -15.07 17.26 -32.22
N ASP A 99 -15.93 17.65 -33.17
CA ASP A 99 -16.02 19.02 -33.65
C ASP A 99 -16.58 19.96 -32.57
N ALA A 100 -17.49 19.49 -31.72
CA ALA A 100 -17.98 20.24 -30.56
C ALA A 100 -16.85 20.57 -29.57
N ILE A 101 -16.04 19.57 -29.17
CA ILE A 101 -14.87 19.81 -28.30
C ILE A 101 -13.85 20.72 -28.99
N LYS A 102 -13.62 20.52 -30.29
CA LYS A 102 -12.70 21.36 -31.05
C LYS A 102 -13.09 22.84 -31.02
N VAL A 103 -14.37 23.15 -31.19
CA VAL A 103 -14.90 24.52 -31.11
C VAL A 103 -14.77 25.08 -29.70
N ILE A 104 -15.14 24.31 -28.67
CA ILE A 104 -15.06 24.74 -27.27
C ILE A 104 -13.60 25.06 -26.89
N LEU A 105 -12.64 24.23 -27.34
CA LEU A 105 -11.23 24.39 -27.00
C LEU A 105 -10.46 25.34 -27.96
N ALA A 106 -11.06 25.77 -29.08
CA ALA A 106 -10.37 26.49 -30.17
C ALA A 106 -9.63 27.76 -29.71
N ASN A 107 -10.16 28.49 -28.73
CA ASN A 107 -9.57 29.72 -28.23
C ASN A 107 -8.48 29.49 -27.16
N GLY A 108 -8.24 28.23 -26.79
CA GLY A 108 -7.28 27.87 -25.75
C GLY A 108 -7.64 28.37 -24.35
N VAL A 109 -8.87 28.89 -24.16
CA VAL A 109 -9.38 29.43 -22.89
C VAL A 109 -9.53 28.31 -21.86
N HIS A 110 -10.14 27.19 -22.26
CA HIS A 110 -10.36 26.04 -21.38
C HIS A 110 -9.17 25.10 -21.37
N LYS A 111 -8.65 24.78 -20.19
CA LYS A 111 -7.49 23.88 -19.99
C LYS A 111 -7.86 22.57 -19.30
N SER A 112 -9.14 22.32 -19.06
CA SER A 112 -9.67 21.04 -18.58
C SER A 112 -11.13 20.86 -19.01
N VAL A 113 -11.52 19.63 -19.34
CA VAL A 113 -12.88 19.30 -19.80
C VAL A 113 -13.45 18.20 -18.93
N SER A 114 -14.70 18.33 -18.50
CA SER A 114 -15.50 17.21 -17.99
C SER A 114 -16.56 16.84 -19.02
N VAL A 115 -16.69 15.55 -19.33
CA VAL A 115 -17.69 15.01 -20.25
C VAL A 115 -18.67 14.14 -19.47
N ALA A 116 -19.96 14.46 -19.63
CA ALA A 116 -21.06 13.71 -19.03
C ALA A 116 -22.18 13.45 -20.05
N SER A 117 -23.05 12.49 -19.74
CA SER A 117 -24.30 12.26 -20.47
C SER A 117 -25.50 12.42 -19.55
N LEU A 118 -26.56 13.03 -20.06
CA LEU A 118 -27.86 13.14 -19.38
C LEU A 118 -28.79 11.96 -19.65
N ASP A 119 -28.42 11.03 -20.53
CA ASP A 119 -29.27 9.86 -20.82
C ASP A 119 -29.19 8.86 -19.66
N THR A 120 -30.13 9.00 -18.73
CA THR A 120 -30.27 8.15 -17.54
C THR A 120 -31.42 7.16 -17.68
N SER A 121 -31.95 6.95 -18.90
CA SER A 121 -33.11 6.07 -19.07
C SER A 121 -32.80 4.66 -18.50
N PRO A 122 -33.72 4.06 -17.73
CA PRO A 122 -33.52 2.72 -17.17
C PRO A 122 -33.25 1.67 -18.25
N GLU A 123 -33.81 1.86 -19.45
CA GLU A 123 -33.57 1.02 -20.62
C GLU A 123 -32.15 1.13 -21.17
N PHE A 124 -31.63 2.36 -21.30
CA PHE A 124 -30.24 2.60 -21.70
C PHE A 124 -29.25 1.98 -20.71
N THR A 125 -29.49 2.20 -19.41
CA THR A 125 -28.63 1.68 -18.33
C THR A 125 -28.65 0.15 -18.29
N SER A 126 -29.83 -0.47 -18.39
CA SER A 126 -30.00 -1.94 -18.42
C SER A 126 -29.36 -2.59 -19.66
N ARG A 127 -29.42 -1.90 -20.82
CA ARG A 127 -28.79 -2.37 -22.06
C ARG A 127 -27.27 -2.32 -21.98
N LEU A 128 -26.69 -1.19 -21.58
CA LEU A 128 -25.24 -1.05 -21.43
C LEU A 128 -24.68 -2.04 -20.40
N SER A 129 -25.40 -2.22 -19.28
CA SER A 129 -24.96 -3.09 -18.20
C SER A 129 -24.96 -4.57 -18.62
N LYS A 130 -25.98 -5.04 -19.34
CA LYS A 130 -26.01 -6.39 -19.95
C LYS A 130 -24.94 -6.57 -21.02
N ALA A 131 -24.64 -5.52 -21.78
CA ALA A 131 -23.63 -5.58 -22.82
C ALA A 131 -22.20 -5.63 -22.25
N LEU A 132 -22.01 -5.24 -20.97
CA LEU A 132 -20.75 -5.30 -20.23
C LEU A 132 -20.60 -6.53 -19.31
N ALA A 133 -21.70 -7.21 -18.95
CA ALA A 133 -21.67 -8.36 -18.03
C ALA A 133 -21.00 -9.61 -18.64
N LEU A 134 -20.13 -10.25 -17.87
CA LEU A 134 -19.61 -11.59 -18.16
C LEU A 134 -20.61 -12.68 -17.70
N PRO A 135 -20.72 -13.83 -18.39
CA PRO A 135 -21.68 -14.85 -18.03
C PRO A 135 -21.38 -15.42 -16.62
N PRO A 136 -22.42 -15.67 -15.80
CA PRO A 136 -22.24 -16.16 -14.45
C PRO A 136 -21.88 -17.65 -14.51
N ASN A 137 -20.59 -17.96 -14.61
CA ASN A 137 -19.91 -19.23 -14.26
C ASN A 137 -18.58 -19.37 -15.02
N SER A 138 -17.57 -18.56 -14.68
CA SER A 138 -16.18 -18.90 -15.01
C SER A 138 -15.35 -18.93 -13.74
N ALA A 139 -15.06 -20.14 -13.27
CA ALA A 139 -14.06 -20.39 -12.24
C ALA A 139 -12.66 -20.08 -12.81
N PRO A 140 -11.67 -19.69 -11.98
CA PRO A 140 -10.39 -19.15 -12.45
C PRO A 140 -9.38 -20.21 -12.92
N ASP A 141 -9.82 -21.36 -13.44
CA ASP A 141 -8.95 -22.47 -13.83
C ASP A 141 -9.30 -23.01 -15.24
N SER A 142 -9.04 -22.24 -16.31
CA SER A 142 -8.69 -22.81 -17.62
C SER A 142 -8.14 -21.75 -18.60
N PRO A 143 -7.06 -22.04 -19.35
CA PRO A 143 -6.47 -21.11 -20.32
C PRO A 143 -7.07 -21.34 -21.72
N THR A 144 -8.40 -21.29 -21.86
CA THR A 144 -9.06 -21.48 -23.16
C THR A 144 -10.14 -20.42 -23.42
N ASN A 145 -9.85 -19.58 -24.42
CA ASN A 145 -10.72 -18.62 -25.11
C ASN A 145 -12.22 -18.94 -25.08
N SER A 146 -13.02 -18.11 -24.39
CA SER A 146 -14.36 -17.64 -24.84
C SER A 146 -15.08 -16.64 -23.89
N ALA A 147 -14.42 -16.07 -22.88
CA ALA A 147 -15.08 -15.31 -21.80
C ALA A 147 -14.98 -13.78 -21.95
N TYR A 148 -15.47 -13.20 -23.05
CA TYR A 148 -15.62 -11.74 -23.18
C TYR A 148 -17.08 -11.35 -23.44
N SER A 149 -17.51 -10.20 -22.89
CA SER A 149 -18.87 -9.64 -23.06
C SER A 149 -19.16 -9.37 -24.54
N PRO A 150 -20.43 -9.30 -24.99
CA PRO A 150 -20.78 -9.14 -26.41
C PRO A 150 -20.18 -7.89 -27.08
N ILE A 151 -19.91 -6.80 -26.33
CA ILE A 151 -19.17 -5.64 -26.86
C ILE A 151 -17.68 -5.97 -27.03
N LEU A 152 -17.07 -6.62 -26.04
CA LEU A 152 -15.65 -6.99 -26.04
C LEU A 152 -15.32 -8.21 -26.93
N LYS A 153 -16.32 -8.86 -27.52
CA LYS A 153 -16.16 -9.93 -28.52
C LYS A 153 -15.79 -9.42 -29.91
N HIS A 154 -16.11 -8.17 -30.22
CA HIS A 154 -15.76 -7.58 -31.52
C HIS A 154 -14.32 -7.08 -31.47
N GLU A 155 -13.45 -7.50 -32.39
CA GLU A 155 -12.11 -6.90 -32.52
C GLU A 155 -12.16 -5.49 -33.14
N ASP A 156 -13.26 -5.16 -33.86
CA ASP A 156 -13.47 -3.87 -34.50
C ASP A 156 -14.16 -2.86 -33.56
N PRO A 157 -13.53 -1.73 -33.22
CA PRO A 157 -14.11 -0.72 -32.34
C PRO A 157 -15.39 -0.05 -32.89
N PHE A 158 -15.55 0.05 -34.20
CA PHE A 158 -16.76 0.66 -34.77
C PHE A 158 -17.97 -0.27 -34.63
N ALA A 159 -17.75 -1.59 -34.76
CA ALA A 159 -18.76 -2.58 -34.42
C ALA A 159 -19.15 -2.52 -32.93
N MET A 160 -18.21 -2.24 -32.03
CA MET A 160 -18.51 -2.00 -30.60
C MET A 160 -19.41 -0.78 -30.40
N LEU A 161 -19.14 0.33 -31.09
CA LEU A 161 -19.96 1.54 -31.04
C LEU A 161 -21.37 1.28 -31.58
N VAL A 162 -21.49 0.58 -32.71
CA VAL A 162 -22.79 0.14 -33.26
C VAL A 162 -23.55 -0.72 -32.25
N ALA A 163 -22.87 -1.66 -31.58
CA ALA A 163 -23.46 -2.54 -30.57
C ALA A 163 -24.01 -1.78 -29.34
N THR A 164 -23.44 -0.61 -29.01
CA THR A 164 -23.98 0.23 -27.92
C THR A 164 -25.35 0.79 -28.28
N ARG A 165 -25.64 0.95 -29.58
CA ARG A 165 -26.88 1.55 -30.10
C ARG A 165 -27.21 2.87 -29.39
N SER A 166 -26.17 3.68 -29.15
CA SER A 166 -26.28 5.01 -28.56
C SER A 166 -25.34 5.96 -29.29
N PRO A 167 -25.86 6.96 -30.02
CA PRO A 167 -25.01 7.94 -30.70
C PRO A 167 -24.26 8.82 -29.69
N ILE A 168 -24.74 8.94 -28.45
CA ILE A 168 -24.04 9.65 -27.37
C ILE A 168 -22.70 8.98 -27.04
N VAL A 169 -22.66 7.66 -26.95
CA VAL A 169 -21.41 6.93 -26.66
C VAL A 169 -20.38 7.17 -27.78
N ALA A 170 -20.83 7.18 -29.03
CA ALA A 170 -19.98 7.52 -30.19
C ALA A 170 -19.50 8.97 -30.15
N ALA A 171 -20.38 9.92 -29.81
CA ALA A 171 -20.03 11.34 -29.67
C ALA A 171 -19.01 11.57 -28.55
N ILE A 172 -19.19 10.96 -27.38
CA ILE A 172 -18.22 11.05 -26.27
C ILE A 172 -16.88 10.42 -26.67
N CYS A 173 -16.89 9.33 -27.44
CA CYS A 173 -15.65 8.73 -27.94
C CYS A 173 -14.85 9.71 -28.83
N GLY A 174 -15.54 10.45 -29.71
CA GLY A 174 -14.93 11.52 -30.50
C GLY A 174 -14.44 12.69 -29.66
N ALA A 175 -15.19 13.07 -28.63
CA ALA A 175 -14.83 14.12 -27.69
C ALA A 175 -13.54 13.79 -26.91
N ILE A 176 -13.40 12.55 -26.43
CA ILE A 176 -12.19 12.06 -25.75
C ILE A 176 -10.98 12.11 -26.69
N ALA A 177 -11.15 11.66 -27.94
CA ALA A 177 -10.09 11.67 -28.94
C ALA A 177 -9.63 13.11 -29.27
N GLU A 178 -10.56 14.05 -29.42
CA GLU A 178 -10.23 15.46 -29.69
C GLU A 178 -9.47 16.11 -28.53
N ALA A 179 -10.00 15.99 -27.30
CA ALA A 179 -9.38 16.59 -26.14
C ALA A 179 -7.97 16.03 -25.89
N ALA A 180 -7.76 14.73 -26.12
CA ALA A 180 -6.43 14.13 -26.07
C ALA A 180 -5.50 14.65 -27.17
N SER A 181 -6.00 14.90 -28.38
CA SER A 181 -5.20 15.51 -29.47
C SER A 181 -4.69 16.91 -29.11
N GLN A 182 -5.42 17.63 -28.25
CA GLN A 182 -5.06 18.95 -27.74
C GLN A 182 -4.33 18.91 -26.39
N LYS A 183 -3.99 17.71 -25.87
CA LYS A 183 -3.37 17.48 -24.55
C LYS A 183 -4.17 18.09 -23.38
N VAL A 184 -5.49 18.17 -23.52
CA VAL A 184 -6.38 18.68 -22.48
C VAL A 184 -6.87 17.50 -21.61
N PRO A 185 -6.72 17.56 -20.28
CA PRO A 185 -7.23 16.52 -19.39
C PRO A 185 -8.76 16.44 -19.46
N VAL A 186 -9.27 15.21 -19.60
CA VAL A 186 -10.70 14.90 -19.69
C VAL A 186 -11.16 14.16 -18.46
N VAL A 187 -12.14 14.69 -17.74
CA VAL A 187 -12.86 14.02 -16.66
C VAL A 187 -14.09 13.34 -17.24
N LEU A 188 -14.28 12.06 -16.93
CA LEU A 188 -15.37 11.23 -17.41
C LEU A 188 -16.36 10.98 -16.28
N ASP A 189 -17.62 11.37 -16.50
CA ASP A 189 -18.69 11.23 -15.53
C ASP A 189 -19.89 10.47 -16.12
N GLY A 190 -20.32 9.43 -15.41
CA GLY A 190 -21.44 8.56 -15.81
C GLY A 190 -21.07 7.34 -16.65
N LEU A 191 -22.01 6.40 -16.75
CA LEU A 191 -21.83 5.08 -17.39
C LEU A 191 -21.52 5.18 -18.90
N ALA A 192 -22.20 6.09 -19.61
CA ALA A 192 -21.97 6.31 -21.05
C ALA A 192 -20.53 6.76 -21.33
N ALA A 193 -19.99 7.64 -20.49
CA ALA A 193 -18.62 8.14 -20.61
C ALA A 193 -17.58 7.04 -20.33
N VAL A 194 -17.86 6.15 -19.37
CA VAL A 194 -17.01 4.98 -19.08
C VAL A 194 -16.95 4.03 -20.28
N VAL A 195 -18.10 3.68 -20.86
CA VAL A 195 -18.13 2.78 -22.03
C VAL A 195 -17.46 3.42 -23.23
N ALA A 196 -17.72 4.70 -23.48
CA ALA A 196 -17.07 5.45 -24.54
C ALA A 196 -15.54 5.44 -24.37
N ALA A 197 -15.04 5.60 -23.14
CA ALA A 197 -13.60 5.57 -22.87
C ALA A 197 -12.98 4.19 -23.08
N VAL A 198 -13.66 3.10 -22.69
CA VAL A 198 -13.20 1.74 -22.97
C VAL A 198 -13.09 1.52 -24.47
N ILE A 199 -14.10 1.91 -25.24
CA ILE A 199 -14.07 1.75 -26.71
C ILE A 199 -13.02 2.68 -27.34
N ALA A 200 -12.84 3.90 -26.80
CA ALA A 200 -11.79 4.82 -27.23
C ALA A 200 -10.38 4.23 -27.07
N THR A 201 -10.15 3.31 -26.12
CA THR A 201 -8.83 2.62 -26.01
C THR A 201 -8.49 1.80 -27.25
N TYR A 202 -9.50 1.28 -27.97
CA TYR A 202 -9.31 0.49 -29.19
C TYR A 202 -9.14 1.37 -30.43
N ILE A 203 -9.78 2.54 -30.45
CA ILE A 203 -9.68 3.50 -31.57
C ILE A 203 -8.40 4.33 -31.47
N ALA A 204 -8.13 4.86 -30.29
CA ALA A 204 -7.01 5.75 -30.01
C ALA A 204 -6.43 5.41 -28.62
N PRO A 205 -5.53 4.41 -28.52
CA PRO A 205 -4.95 3.97 -27.24
C PRO A 205 -4.26 5.08 -26.44
N GLN A 206 -3.75 6.12 -27.13
CA GLN A 206 -3.12 7.29 -26.52
C GLN A 206 -4.14 8.26 -25.90
N ALA A 207 -5.41 8.23 -26.34
CA ALA A 207 -6.42 9.18 -25.91
C ALA A 207 -6.84 8.96 -24.45
N THR A 208 -6.90 7.71 -24.00
CA THR A 208 -7.33 7.38 -22.63
C THR A 208 -6.29 7.66 -21.57
N ARG A 209 -5.03 7.92 -21.95
CA ARG A 209 -4.03 8.47 -21.03
C ARG A 209 -4.52 9.80 -20.44
N HIS A 210 -5.19 10.61 -21.28
CA HIS A 210 -5.70 11.94 -20.92
C HIS A 210 -7.00 11.91 -20.11
N ALA A 211 -7.53 10.73 -19.78
CA ALA A 211 -8.80 10.57 -19.10
C ALA A 211 -8.67 10.31 -17.58
N PHE A 212 -9.57 10.92 -16.80
CA PHE A 212 -9.77 10.72 -15.37
C PHE A 212 -11.22 10.30 -15.12
N PHE A 213 -11.47 9.31 -14.26
CA PHE A 213 -12.83 8.90 -13.89
C PHE A 213 -13.28 9.57 -12.61
N ALA A 214 -14.41 10.28 -12.68
CA ALA A 214 -14.95 11.02 -11.55
C ALA A 214 -15.52 10.14 -10.44
N VAL A 215 -16.16 8.99 -10.75
CA VAL A 215 -16.87 8.17 -9.75
C VAL A 215 -16.59 6.69 -9.92
N ARG A 216 -16.41 5.99 -8.79
CA ARG A 216 -16.54 4.52 -8.68
C ARG A 216 -18.03 4.20 -8.68
N SER A 217 -18.62 3.92 -9.85
CA SER A 217 -20.06 3.63 -9.95
C SER A 217 -20.41 2.35 -9.17
N ILE A 218 -20.84 2.50 -7.91
CA ILE A 218 -21.40 1.42 -7.09
C ILE A 218 -22.90 1.71 -6.92
N HIS A 219 -23.66 1.54 -8.00
CA HIS A 219 -24.97 0.86 -8.03
C HIS A 219 -25.79 1.21 -9.28
N THR A 220 -26.12 0.17 -10.04
CA THR A 220 -27.53 -0.22 -10.17
C THR A 220 -27.81 -1.35 -9.19
N SER A 221 -28.97 -1.29 -8.55
CA SER A 221 -29.60 -2.41 -7.87
C SER A 221 -29.72 -3.59 -8.83
N ASN A 222 -29.23 -4.76 -8.42
CA ASN A 222 -29.25 -6.04 -9.13
C ASN A 222 -28.35 -6.18 -10.38
N GLU A 223 -27.45 -7.17 -10.28
CA GLU A 223 -26.79 -7.96 -11.35
C GLU A 223 -25.49 -7.49 -12.04
N VAL A 224 -25.09 -6.22 -12.10
CA VAL A 224 -23.85 -5.86 -12.89
C VAL A 224 -22.62 -5.51 -12.05
N HIS A 225 -22.74 -5.43 -10.72
CA HIS A 225 -21.58 -5.21 -9.83
C HIS A 225 -21.32 -6.34 -8.82
N ARG A 226 -22.04 -7.47 -8.91
CA ARG A 226 -21.64 -8.72 -8.22
C ARG A 226 -20.66 -9.58 -9.04
N ALA A 227 -20.25 -9.12 -10.21
CA ALA A 227 -19.16 -9.61 -11.03
C ALA A 227 -18.53 -8.36 -11.67
N ASP A 228 -17.23 -8.12 -11.81
CA ASP A 228 -16.15 -9.04 -12.09
C ASP A 228 -14.81 -8.29 -11.88
N PRO A 229 -13.80 -8.82 -11.16
CA PRO A 229 -12.45 -8.23 -11.05
C PRO A 229 -11.80 -7.93 -12.42
N CYS A 230 -12.31 -8.52 -13.51
CA CYS A 230 -11.89 -8.24 -14.88
C CYS A 230 -12.17 -6.81 -15.34
N PHE A 231 -13.30 -6.17 -14.94
CA PHE A 231 -13.62 -4.80 -15.38
C PHE A 231 -12.71 -3.76 -14.70
N GLU A 232 -12.40 -3.96 -13.42
CA GLU A 232 -11.44 -3.13 -12.68
C GLU A 232 -10.02 -3.33 -13.22
N SER A 233 -9.64 -4.56 -13.55
CA SER A 233 -8.40 -4.87 -14.27
C SER A 233 -8.33 -4.21 -15.66
N LEU A 234 -9.43 -4.17 -16.41
CA LEU A 234 -9.51 -3.51 -17.72
C LEU A 234 -9.28 -1.99 -17.62
N LEU A 235 -9.80 -1.32 -16.58
CA LEU A 235 -9.57 0.11 -16.38
C LEU A 235 -8.15 0.40 -15.88
N GLN A 236 -7.63 -0.42 -14.96
CA GLN A 236 -6.27 -0.31 -14.41
C GLN A 236 -5.20 -0.58 -15.46
N ASN A 237 -5.37 -1.62 -16.29
CA ASN A 237 -4.44 -1.95 -17.40
C ASN A 237 -4.41 -0.87 -18.50
N ARG A 238 -5.42 0.01 -18.56
CA ARG A 238 -5.56 1.04 -19.61
C ARG A 238 -5.24 2.47 -19.12
N SER A 239 -4.60 2.57 -17.95
CA SER A 239 -4.07 3.82 -17.37
C SER A 239 -5.12 4.88 -17.02
N ILE A 240 -6.38 4.50 -16.79
CA ILE A 240 -7.43 5.44 -16.40
C ILE A 240 -7.49 5.54 -14.87
N MET A 241 -7.42 6.76 -14.33
CA MET A 241 -7.33 7.00 -12.88
C MET A 241 -8.74 7.16 -12.30
N THR A 242 -9.07 6.44 -11.22
CA THR A 242 -10.38 6.51 -10.56
C THR A 242 -10.35 7.42 -9.33
N LEU A 243 -11.29 8.36 -9.24
CA LEU A 243 -11.43 9.27 -8.10
C LEU A 243 -12.53 8.78 -7.13
N PRO A 244 -12.31 8.83 -5.80
CA PRO A 244 -13.26 8.36 -4.79
C PRO A 244 -14.28 9.45 -4.43
N LEU A 245 -15.12 9.88 -5.38
CA LEU A 245 -16.14 10.92 -5.15
C LEU A 245 -17.55 10.32 -4.91
N PRO A 246 -18.37 10.97 -4.06
CA PRO A 246 -19.78 10.60 -3.87
C PRO A 246 -20.61 10.88 -5.14
N ARG A 247 -21.69 10.12 -5.34
CA ARG A 247 -22.60 10.26 -6.49
C ARG A 247 -23.50 11.48 -6.31
N LEU A 248 -23.32 12.49 -7.16
CA LEU A 248 -24.08 13.76 -7.08
C LEU A 248 -24.99 13.99 -8.30
N GLY A 249 -25.06 13.04 -9.23
CA GLY A 249 -25.82 13.13 -10.47
C GLY A 249 -24.93 13.35 -11.69
N PRO A 250 -25.45 13.17 -12.92
CA PRO A 250 -24.67 13.32 -14.15
C PRO A 250 -24.11 14.74 -14.28
N GLY A 251 -22.79 14.87 -14.44
CA GLY A 251 -22.07 16.13 -14.57
C GLY A 251 -21.62 16.73 -13.24
N ALA A 252 -22.37 16.53 -12.15
CA ALA A 252 -22.03 17.08 -10.84
C ALA A 252 -20.79 16.42 -10.22
N SER A 253 -20.61 15.11 -10.41
CA SER A 253 -19.41 14.43 -9.93
C SER A 253 -18.18 14.78 -10.76
N GLY A 254 -18.35 15.00 -12.07
CA GLY A 254 -17.31 15.54 -12.96
C GLY A 254 -16.80 16.92 -12.52
N ILE A 255 -17.70 17.81 -12.08
CA ILE A 255 -17.33 19.14 -11.56
C ILE A 255 -16.45 19.02 -10.30
N HIS A 256 -16.78 18.12 -9.36
CA HIS A 256 -15.95 17.92 -8.16
C HIS A 256 -14.57 17.34 -8.50
N ALA A 257 -14.49 16.46 -9.50
CA ALA A 257 -13.23 15.95 -10.00
C ALA A 257 -12.37 17.06 -10.63
N LEU A 258 -12.97 18.00 -11.36
CA LEU A 258 -12.27 19.17 -11.88
C LEU A 258 -11.67 20.02 -10.75
N SER A 259 -12.38 20.19 -9.63
CA SER A 259 -11.84 20.89 -8.45
C SER A 259 -10.60 20.18 -7.85
N LEU A 260 -10.57 18.85 -7.86
CA LEU A 260 -9.39 18.07 -7.44
C LEU A 260 -8.21 18.27 -8.39
N LEU A 261 -8.46 18.28 -9.72
CA LEU A 261 -7.41 18.56 -10.71
C LEU A 261 -6.85 19.98 -10.54
N HIS A 262 -7.71 20.98 -10.29
CA HIS A 262 -7.26 22.36 -10.02
C HIS A 262 -6.47 22.48 -8.72
N THR A 263 -6.83 21.69 -7.70
CA THR A 263 -6.07 21.62 -6.45
C THR A 263 -4.68 21.02 -6.68
N ALA A 264 -4.59 19.96 -7.48
CA ALA A 264 -3.32 19.35 -7.86
C ALA A 264 -2.44 20.30 -8.69
N GLU A 265 -3.03 21.06 -9.62
CA GLU A 265 -2.34 22.12 -10.38
C GLU A 265 -1.72 23.16 -9.44
N ARG A 266 -2.51 23.74 -8.54
CA ARG A 266 -2.01 24.74 -7.59
C ARG A 266 -0.90 24.20 -6.71
N LEU A 267 -0.99 22.92 -6.37
CA LEU A 267 0.04 22.24 -5.59
C LEU A 267 1.35 22.12 -6.39
N VAL A 268 1.30 21.71 -7.67
CA VAL A 268 2.49 21.70 -8.56
C VAL A 268 3.11 23.09 -8.69
N LEU A 269 2.29 24.12 -8.88
CA LEU A 269 2.76 25.50 -9.01
C LEU A 269 3.34 26.04 -7.69
N ALA A 270 2.67 25.81 -6.56
CA ALA A 270 3.13 26.25 -5.24
C ALA A 270 4.44 25.57 -4.83
N LEU A 271 4.60 24.30 -5.23
CA LEU A 271 5.82 23.54 -5.01
C LEU A 271 6.91 23.87 -6.04
N ASN A 272 6.70 24.78 -7.00
CA ASN A 272 7.69 25.27 -7.97
C ASN A 272 8.51 24.14 -8.65
N VAL A 273 7.84 23.08 -9.10
CA VAL A 273 8.50 21.94 -9.75
C VAL A 273 9.08 22.39 -11.10
N GLN A 274 10.39 22.24 -11.31
CA GLN A 274 11.11 22.68 -12.52
C GLN A 274 11.52 21.51 -13.42
N SER A 275 11.85 21.80 -14.68
CA SER A 275 12.26 20.80 -15.67
C SER A 275 13.61 20.15 -15.35
N PRO A 276 13.85 18.86 -15.71
CA PRO A 276 15.09 18.15 -15.43
C PRO A 276 16.35 18.78 -16.06
N THR A 277 16.21 19.54 -17.14
CA THR A 277 17.34 20.16 -17.85
C THR A 277 17.91 21.37 -17.11
N GLU A 278 17.08 22.19 -16.46
CA GLU A 278 17.54 23.32 -15.63
C GLU A 278 18.14 22.88 -14.29
N TYR A 279 17.79 21.67 -13.82
CA TYR A 279 18.40 21.06 -12.65
C TYR A 279 19.89 20.73 -12.87
N ASN A 280 20.29 20.39 -14.11
CA ASN A 280 21.66 20.00 -14.43
C ASN A 280 22.61 21.18 -14.66
N ASP A 281 22.16 22.30 -15.23
CA ASP A 281 23.05 23.45 -15.52
C ASP A 281 23.56 24.14 -14.23
N ARG A 282 22.78 24.12 -13.13
CA ARG A 282 23.25 24.64 -11.83
C ARG A 282 24.34 23.79 -11.17
N ASN A 283 24.46 22.51 -11.53
CA ASN A 283 25.50 21.64 -10.98
C ASN A 283 26.88 21.86 -11.65
N ASN A 284 26.94 22.41 -12.85
CA ASN A 284 28.20 22.64 -13.57
C ASN A 284 28.89 23.97 -13.19
N ASP A 285 28.15 25.02 -12.80
CA ASP A 285 28.75 26.29 -12.37
C ASP A 285 29.20 26.28 -10.89
N ALA A 286 28.81 25.26 -10.12
CA ALA A 286 29.08 25.16 -8.68
C ALA A 286 30.48 24.59 -8.32
N SER A 287 31.32 24.26 -9.29
CA SER A 287 32.66 23.67 -9.05
C SER A 287 33.76 24.66 -8.59
N SER A 288 33.48 25.96 -8.49
CA SER A 288 34.48 26.99 -8.12
C SER A 288 34.31 27.60 -6.73
N VAL A 289 33.34 27.16 -5.93
CA VAL A 289 33.13 27.62 -4.54
C VAL A 289 32.99 26.40 -3.63
N MET A 290 34.11 25.92 -3.08
CA MET A 290 34.12 24.88 -2.06
C MET A 290 33.32 25.31 -0.83
N ALA A 291 32.20 24.62 -0.55
CA ALA A 291 31.92 23.92 0.72
C ALA A 291 30.40 23.70 0.91
N ALA A 292 29.93 22.57 0.37
CA ALA A 292 28.81 21.75 0.82
C ALA A 292 27.44 22.43 0.97
N THR A 293 26.69 22.50 -0.13
CA THR A 293 25.22 22.41 -0.05
C THR A 293 24.68 21.67 -1.26
N THR A 294 24.91 20.35 -1.24
CA THR A 294 24.40 19.39 -2.22
C THR A 294 23.02 18.92 -1.73
N SER A 295 21.93 19.41 -2.35
CA SER A 295 20.56 18.91 -2.10
C SER A 295 20.08 18.12 -3.31
N THR A 296 20.63 16.92 -3.41
CA THR A 296 20.24 15.81 -4.28
C THR A 296 18.93 15.17 -3.81
N ALA A 297 18.15 14.69 -4.77
CA ALA A 297 17.13 13.66 -4.60
C ALA A 297 17.52 12.63 -3.53
N ARG A 298 16.64 12.37 -2.57
CA ARG A 298 16.84 11.37 -1.52
C ARG A 298 15.58 10.55 -1.33
N ALA A 299 15.72 9.25 -1.61
CA ALA A 299 14.91 8.19 -1.03
C ALA A 299 14.58 8.54 0.43
N ALA A 300 13.28 8.55 0.77
CA ALA A 300 12.69 8.82 2.08
C ALA A 300 13.74 9.10 3.16
N HIS A 301 14.37 10.27 3.12
CA HIS A 301 15.21 10.75 4.19
C HIS A 301 14.30 11.73 4.88
N VAL A 302 13.86 11.41 6.10
CA VAL A 302 13.10 12.37 6.89
C VAL A 302 14.01 13.59 7.07
N ASP A 303 13.70 14.66 6.36
CA ASP A 303 14.38 15.94 6.56
C ASP A 303 14.19 16.35 8.01
N GLY A 304 15.29 16.64 8.70
CA GLY A 304 15.33 17.04 10.11
C GLY A 304 14.68 18.40 10.41
N SER A 305 13.80 18.88 9.53
CA SER A 305 13.07 20.14 9.64
C SER A 305 11.71 19.99 10.34
N LEU A 306 11.16 18.77 10.44
CA LEU A 306 9.95 18.50 11.21
C LEU A 306 10.30 18.07 12.65
N PRO A 307 9.62 18.60 13.69
CA PRO A 307 9.86 18.19 15.07
C PRO A 307 9.65 16.68 15.22
N PRO A 308 10.41 15.97 16.08
CA PRO A 308 10.23 14.53 16.27
C PRO A 308 8.77 14.23 16.65
N PRO A 309 8.17 13.14 16.14
CA PRO A 309 6.80 12.80 16.49
C PRO A 309 6.67 12.61 18.01
N PRO A 310 5.52 12.97 18.61
CA PRO A 310 5.28 12.76 20.04
C PRO A 310 5.56 11.30 20.45
N GLU A 311 6.22 11.11 21.60
CA GLU A 311 6.59 9.77 22.11
C GLU A 311 5.40 8.81 22.21
N LEU A 312 4.21 9.33 22.54
CA LEU A 312 2.99 8.54 22.61
C LEU A 312 2.62 7.94 21.24
N ARG A 313 2.80 8.69 20.14
CA ARG A 313 2.56 8.17 18.78
C ARG A 313 3.55 7.06 18.48
N ILE A 314 4.85 7.31 18.69
CA ILE A 314 5.92 6.33 18.48
C ILE A 314 5.65 5.03 19.26
N PHE A 315 5.25 5.14 20.53
CA PHE A 315 4.87 4.00 21.35
C PHE A 315 3.66 3.26 20.78
N LEU A 316 2.58 3.97 20.44
CA LEU A 316 1.38 3.35 19.88
C LEU A 316 1.61 2.73 18.49
N THR A 317 2.53 3.27 17.69
CA THR A 317 3.00 2.65 16.44
C THR A 317 3.65 1.30 16.73
N SER A 318 4.48 1.18 17.78
CA SER A 318 5.04 -0.13 18.16
C SER A 318 3.97 -1.13 18.63
N VAL A 319 2.92 -0.64 19.34
CA VAL A 319 1.78 -1.49 19.75
C VAL A 319 1.04 -2.01 18.52
N MET A 320 0.72 -1.14 17.56
CA MET A 320 0.00 -1.50 16.34
C MET A 320 0.82 -2.41 15.43
N PHE A 321 2.13 -2.18 15.35
CA PHE A 321 3.02 -2.94 14.48
C PHE A 321 3.27 -4.37 15.00
N LEU A 322 3.44 -4.55 16.32
CA LEU A 322 3.78 -5.85 16.91
C LEU A 322 2.58 -6.62 17.46
N THR A 323 1.38 -6.02 17.52
CA THR A 323 0.18 -6.65 18.08
C THR A 323 -1.07 -6.31 17.27
N ARG A 324 -2.11 -7.13 17.41
CA ARG A 324 -3.44 -6.88 16.82
C ARG A 324 -4.27 -5.84 17.60
N LEU A 325 -3.68 -5.13 18.56
CA LEU A 325 -4.38 -4.12 19.33
C LEU A 325 -4.61 -2.87 18.46
N PRO A 326 -5.86 -2.39 18.35
CA PRO A 326 -6.20 -1.32 17.42
C PRO A 326 -5.82 0.06 17.99
N ALA A 327 -4.53 0.37 18.05
CA ALA A 327 -4.01 1.63 18.59
C ALA A 327 -4.52 2.87 17.84
N TYR A 328 -4.88 2.72 16.56
CA TYR A 328 -5.55 3.74 15.75
C TYR A 328 -6.89 4.21 16.34
N LYS A 329 -7.52 3.44 17.25
CA LYS A 329 -8.72 3.92 17.97
C LYS A 329 -8.41 5.01 19.00
N ILE A 330 -7.16 5.09 19.47
CA ILE A 330 -6.70 6.13 20.39
C ILE A 330 -6.26 7.36 19.60
N ILE A 331 -5.56 7.16 18.49
CA ILE A 331 -5.08 8.21 17.59
C ILE A 331 -5.55 7.86 16.15
N PRO A 332 -6.65 8.46 15.65
CA PRO A 332 -7.28 8.06 14.37
C PRO A 332 -6.41 8.18 13.12
N ASP A 333 -5.37 9.03 13.15
CA ASP A 333 -4.41 9.26 12.07
C ASP A 333 -3.08 8.52 12.27
N LEU A 334 -3.04 7.54 13.19
CA LEU A 334 -1.87 6.69 13.41
C LEU A 334 -1.74 5.69 12.26
N ASP A 335 -0.58 5.70 11.60
CA ASP A 335 -0.26 4.81 10.49
C ASP A 335 1.17 4.23 10.65
N HIS A 336 1.56 3.28 9.81
CA HIS A 336 2.89 2.66 9.77
C HIS A 336 3.91 3.51 8.99
N ASN A 337 3.80 4.83 9.08
CA ASN A 337 4.75 5.71 8.41
C ASN A 337 6.17 5.48 8.98
N VAL A 338 7.17 5.61 8.12
CA VAL A 338 8.57 5.31 8.47
C VAL A 338 9.10 6.23 9.59
N ARG A 339 8.60 7.47 9.64
CA ARG A 339 8.99 8.49 10.62
C ARG A 339 8.60 8.13 12.05
N GLU A 340 7.50 7.43 12.24
CA GLU A 340 7.06 6.90 13.54
C GLU A 340 7.56 5.47 13.75
N LEU A 341 7.57 4.65 12.70
CA LEU A 341 7.93 3.23 12.78
C LEU A 341 9.39 3.02 13.17
N VAL A 342 10.35 3.71 12.55
CA VAL A 342 11.78 3.51 12.86
C VAL A 342 12.12 3.84 14.31
N PRO A 343 11.78 5.02 14.87
CA PRO A 343 12.03 5.26 16.30
C PRO A 343 11.21 4.34 17.20
N SER A 344 10.11 3.73 16.73
CA SER A 344 9.31 2.79 17.53
C SER A 344 10.03 1.52 17.94
N PHE A 345 11.13 1.15 17.24
CA PHE A 345 11.96 0.00 17.63
C PHE A 345 12.52 0.13 19.05
N CYS A 346 12.70 1.35 19.59
CA CYS A 346 13.11 1.52 20.99
C CYS A 346 12.05 1.06 22.00
N TYR A 347 10.78 0.96 21.60
CA TYR A 347 9.68 0.50 22.43
C TYR A 347 9.40 -1.01 22.31
N PHE A 348 10.04 -1.71 21.39
CA PHE A 348 9.85 -3.15 21.18
C PHE A 348 10.05 -3.99 22.47
N PRO A 349 11.08 -3.74 23.31
CA PRO A 349 11.23 -4.45 24.59
C PRO A 349 10.05 -4.21 25.56
N PHE A 350 9.43 -3.03 25.52
CA PHE A 350 8.27 -2.69 26.35
C PHE A 350 7.02 -3.47 25.87
N ILE A 351 6.85 -3.61 24.56
CA ILE A 351 5.81 -4.49 24.01
C ILE A 351 6.07 -5.95 24.41
N GLY A 352 7.34 -6.35 24.51
CA GLY A 352 7.74 -7.67 25.02
C GLY A 352 7.24 -7.95 26.44
N TRP A 353 7.25 -6.94 27.32
CA TRP A 353 6.62 -7.06 28.65
C TRP A 353 5.13 -7.34 28.55
N GLY A 354 4.40 -6.59 27.73
CA GLY A 354 2.97 -6.77 27.55
C GLY A 354 2.61 -8.14 26.99
N VAL A 355 3.29 -8.57 25.92
CA VAL A 355 3.03 -9.88 25.28
C VAL A 355 3.45 -11.02 26.21
N GLY A 356 4.59 -10.90 26.89
CA GLY A 356 5.04 -11.94 27.81
C GLY A 356 4.21 -12.05 29.07
N ALA A 357 3.71 -10.93 29.60
CA ALA A 357 2.75 -10.96 30.71
C ALA A 357 1.42 -11.60 30.28
N PHE A 358 0.96 -11.33 29.06
CA PHE A 358 -0.22 -11.98 28.50
C PHE A 358 -0.01 -13.49 28.32
N ALA A 359 1.14 -13.91 27.78
CA ALA A 359 1.51 -15.32 27.66
C ALA A 359 1.59 -16.01 29.03
N ALA A 360 2.20 -15.36 30.02
CA ALA A 360 2.31 -15.85 31.39
C ALA A 360 0.95 -15.96 32.09
N LEU A 361 0.04 -15.01 31.86
CA LEU A 361 -1.35 -15.08 32.35
C LEU A 361 -2.02 -16.35 31.84
N TRP A 362 -1.93 -16.63 30.54
CA TRP A 362 -2.53 -17.83 29.95
C TRP A 362 -1.84 -19.13 30.37
N LEU A 363 -0.54 -19.10 30.66
CA LEU A 363 0.16 -20.23 31.29
C LEU A 363 -0.45 -20.53 32.66
N VAL A 364 -0.58 -19.51 33.52
CA VAL A 364 -1.13 -19.68 34.88
C VAL A 364 -2.58 -20.13 34.82
N LEU A 365 -3.43 -19.47 34.02
CA LEU A 365 -4.84 -19.83 33.89
C LEU A 365 -5.01 -21.24 33.33
N GLY A 366 -4.26 -21.60 32.29
CA GLY A 366 -4.31 -22.94 31.72
C GLY A 366 -3.91 -24.01 32.73
N HIS A 367 -2.90 -23.76 33.54
CA HIS A 367 -2.49 -24.70 34.58
C HIS A 367 -3.51 -24.81 35.71
N VAL A 368 -4.04 -23.68 36.19
CA VAL A 368 -5.05 -23.65 37.27
C VAL A 368 -6.35 -24.33 36.85
N VAL A 369 -6.80 -24.12 35.61
CA VAL A 369 -8.07 -24.67 35.12
C VAL A 369 -7.97 -26.15 34.77
N PHE A 370 -6.89 -26.57 34.10
CA PHE A 370 -6.79 -27.92 33.54
C PHE A 370 -5.84 -28.84 34.33
N GLY A 371 -5.04 -28.34 35.26
CA GLY A 371 -4.05 -29.12 36.01
C GLY A 371 -2.92 -29.71 35.15
N SER A 372 -2.82 -29.33 33.87
CA SER A 372 -1.90 -29.91 32.89
C SER A 372 -0.90 -28.87 32.39
N THR A 373 0.39 -29.13 32.62
CA THR A 373 1.49 -28.31 32.10
C THR A 373 1.47 -28.23 30.57
N ALA A 374 1.18 -29.35 29.89
CA ALA A 374 1.13 -29.36 28.43
C ALA A 374 0.05 -28.43 27.89
N ILE A 375 -1.17 -28.50 28.45
CA ILE A 375 -2.28 -27.63 28.04
C ILE A 375 -1.94 -26.16 28.34
N ALA A 376 -1.36 -25.89 29.51
CA ALA A 376 -0.95 -24.54 29.91
C ALA A 376 0.07 -23.90 28.94
N VAL A 377 1.11 -24.64 28.55
CA VAL A 377 2.15 -24.15 27.62
C VAL A 377 1.58 -23.92 26.22
N ILE A 378 0.69 -24.81 25.75
CA ILE A 378 0.01 -24.64 24.46
C ILE A 378 -0.87 -23.39 24.47
N LEU A 379 -1.68 -23.19 25.52
CA LEU A 379 -2.53 -22.00 25.65
C LEU A 379 -1.70 -20.71 25.75
N SER A 380 -0.60 -20.74 26.50
CA SER A 380 0.34 -19.62 26.60
C SER A 380 0.93 -19.24 25.24
N THR A 381 1.39 -20.23 24.47
CA THR A 381 1.95 -20.04 23.13
C THR A 381 0.88 -19.55 22.15
N PHE A 382 -0.32 -20.15 22.18
CA PHE A 382 -1.43 -19.72 21.34
C PHE A 382 -1.83 -18.27 21.62
N ALA A 383 -1.89 -17.88 22.90
CA ALA A 383 -2.22 -16.53 23.30
C ALA A 383 -1.22 -15.49 22.78
N SER A 384 0.09 -15.77 22.89
CA SER A 384 1.11 -14.85 22.35
C SER A 384 1.01 -14.74 20.83
N VAL A 385 0.88 -15.86 20.12
CA VAL A 385 0.75 -15.89 18.64
C VAL A 385 -0.52 -15.17 18.18
N TRP A 386 -1.63 -15.37 18.87
CA TRP A 386 -2.90 -14.71 18.56
C TRP A 386 -2.81 -13.19 18.75
N LEU A 387 -2.19 -12.75 19.84
CA LEU A 387 -2.01 -11.33 20.15
C LEU A 387 -1.09 -10.63 19.15
N THR A 388 0.01 -11.28 18.74
CA THR A 388 0.95 -10.74 17.73
C THR A 388 0.45 -10.94 16.30
N GLY A 389 -0.54 -11.80 16.09
CA GLY A 389 -1.03 -12.13 14.76
C GLY A 389 -0.10 -12.99 13.93
N CYS A 390 0.70 -13.86 14.56
CA CYS A 390 1.69 -14.72 13.91
C CYS A 390 2.85 -13.97 13.24
N PHE A 391 3.07 -12.70 13.60
CA PHE A 391 3.99 -11.79 12.90
C PHE A 391 5.46 -12.29 12.83
N HIS A 392 5.99 -12.79 13.95
CA HIS A 392 7.38 -13.25 13.98
C HIS A 392 7.51 -14.71 13.54
N GLU A 393 6.46 -15.51 13.74
CA GLU A 393 6.35 -16.88 13.27
C GLU A 393 6.31 -16.92 11.73
N ASP A 394 5.63 -15.97 11.08
CA ASP A 394 5.67 -15.77 9.63
C ASP A 394 7.12 -15.54 9.16
N GLY A 395 7.86 -14.67 9.85
CA GLY A 395 9.28 -14.46 9.57
C GLY A 395 10.15 -15.70 9.73
N VAL A 396 9.80 -16.64 10.63
CA VAL A 396 10.48 -17.95 10.71
C VAL A 396 10.17 -18.80 9.48
N ALA A 397 8.90 -18.87 9.07
CA ALA A 397 8.49 -19.64 7.91
C ALA A 397 9.19 -19.14 6.64
N ASP A 398 9.10 -17.84 6.39
CA ASP A 398 9.67 -17.19 5.21
C ASP A 398 11.19 -17.27 5.18
N THR A 399 11.86 -17.10 6.33
CA THR A 399 13.31 -17.24 6.43
C THR A 399 13.74 -18.69 6.17
N PHE A 400 13.04 -19.68 6.72
CA PHE A 400 13.44 -21.08 6.53
C PHE A 400 13.17 -21.55 5.11
N ASP A 401 12.05 -21.17 4.48
CA ASP A 401 11.78 -21.49 3.08
C ASP A 401 12.76 -20.81 2.13
N SER A 402 13.01 -19.52 2.32
CA SER A 402 13.90 -18.77 1.44
C SER A 402 15.36 -19.21 1.55
N PHE A 403 15.90 -19.38 2.75
CA PHE A 403 17.29 -19.82 2.95
C PHE A 403 17.47 -21.34 2.76
N GLY A 404 16.43 -22.15 2.95
CA GLY A 404 16.47 -23.58 2.70
C GLY A 404 16.29 -23.94 1.21
N GLY A 405 15.50 -23.15 0.48
CA GLY A 405 15.19 -23.37 -0.94
C GLY A 405 15.99 -22.51 -1.92
N GLY A 406 16.57 -21.39 -1.48
CA GLY A 406 17.30 -20.44 -2.30
C GLY A 406 18.81 -20.67 -2.28
N TRP A 407 19.44 -20.55 -3.46
CA TRP A 407 20.90 -20.73 -3.63
C TRP A 407 21.64 -19.42 -3.94
N SER A 408 20.91 -18.38 -4.33
CA SER A 408 21.40 -17.04 -4.62
C SER A 408 20.60 -16.00 -3.85
N LYS A 409 21.14 -14.78 -3.71
CA LYS A 409 20.42 -13.66 -3.07
C LYS A 409 19.06 -13.39 -3.74
N ASP A 410 19.02 -13.39 -5.07
CA ASP A 410 17.79 -13.16 -5.82
C ASP A 410 16.77 -14.30 -5.61
N ASP A 411 17.22 -15.55 -5.47
CA ASP A 411 16.33 -16.68 -5.15
C ASP A 411 15.75 -16.56 -3.75
N ILE A 412 16.59 -16.24 -2.75
CA ILE A 412 16.15 -16.08 -1.36
C ILE A 412 15.09 -14.97 -1.28
N LEU A 413 15.35 -13.80 -1.87
CA LEU A 413 14.40 -12.68 -1.88
C LEU A 413 13.13 -13.00 -2.67
N ARG A 414 13.22 -13.76 -3.76
CA ARG A 414 12.05 -14.19 -4.54
C ARG A 414 11.17 -15.16 -3.76
N ILE A 415 11.76 -16.16 -3.10
CA ILE A 415 11.03 -17.16 -2.30
C ILE A 415 10.38 -16.51 -1.08
N MET A 416 11.07 -15.56 -0.44
CA MET A 416 10.54 -14.83 0.72
C MET A 416 9.30 -13.98 0.41
N LYS A 417 9.04 -13.69 -0.87
CA LYS A 417 7.82 -12.99 -1.34
C LYS A 417 6.72 -13.94 -1.78
N ASP A 418 7.02 -15.23 -1.87
CA ASP A 418 6.04 -16.25 -2.22
C ASP A 418 5.15 -16.49 -1.01
N SER A 419 3.85 -16.25 -1.14
CA SER A 419 2.89 -16.43 -0.05
C SER A 419 2.60 -17.90 0.28
N ARG A 420 3.16 -18.85 -0.48
CA ARG A 420 2.98 -20.28 -0.26
C ARG A 420 3.99 -20.80 0.76
N LEU A 421 3.48 -21.48 1.78
CA LEU A 421 4.32 -22.19 2.75
C LEU A 421 4.98 -23.42 2.10
N GLY A 422 6.30 -23.47 2.13
CA GLY A 422 7.12 -24.57 1.66
C GLY A 422 7.46 -25.59 2.75
N THR A 423 8.24 -26.61 2.37
CA THR A 423 8.61 -27.71 3.28
C THR A 423 9.59 -27.24 4.36
N TYR A 424 10.51 -26.32 4.05
CA TYR A 424 11.49 -25.85 5.02
C TYR A 424 10.85 -24.92 6.06
N GLY A 425 9.96 -24.02 5.63
CA GLY A 425 9.17 -23.16 6.52
C GLY A 425 8.24 -23.97 7.41
N CYS A 426 7.54 -24.96 6.85
CA CYS A 426 6.70 -25.88 7.62
C CYS A 426 7.52 -26.64 8.68
N MET A 427 8.67 -27.22 8.30
CA MET A 427 9.53 -27.95 9.23
C MET A 427 10.17 -27.01 10.27
N GLY A 428 10.55 -25.80 9.87
CA GLY A 428 11.08 -24.76 10.76
C GLY A 428 10.09 -24.38 11.85
N LEU A 429 8.84 -24.06 11.47
CA LEU A 429 7.76 -23.76 12.40
C LEU A 429 7.48 -24.92 13.36
N LEU A 430 7.40 -26.15 12.83
CA LEU A 430 7.17 -27.36 13.62
C LEU A 430 8.26 -27.55 14.67
N LEU A 431 9.54 -27.54 14.25
CA LEU A 431 10.67 -27.77 15.14
C LEU A 431 10.83 -26.64 16.17
N MET A 432 10.67 -25.38 15.76
CA MET A 432 10.73 -24.23 16.66
C MET A 432 9.63 -24.30 17.73
N THR A 433 8.39 -24.57 17.33
CA THR A 433 7.27 -24.61 18.26
C THR A 433 7.34 -25.84 19.17
N ALA A 434 7.76 -27.00 18.64
CA ALA A 434 7.99 -28.20 19.44
C ALA A 434 9.11 -27.99 20.47
N LEU A 435 10.21 -27.34 20.09
CA LEU A 435 11.31 -27.04 21.00
C LEU A 435 10.89 -26.05 22.09
N LYS A 436 10.17 -24.98 21.72
CA LYS A 436 9.58 -24.02 22.68
C LYS A 436 8.65 -24.73 23.67
N PHE A 437 7.78 -25.61 23.18
CA PHE A 437 6.90 -26.40 24.02
C PHE A 437 7.70 -27.28 25.00
N ALA A 438 8.68 -28.03 24.48
CA ALA A 438 9.48 -28.95 25.28
C ALA A 438 10.26 -28.24 26.39
N VAL A 439 10.92 -27.12 26.08
CA VAL A 439 11.72 -26.37 27.06
C VAL A 439 10.85 -25.70 28.12
N LEU A 440 9.71 -25.11 27.74
CA LEU A 440 8.80 -24.48 28.70
C LEU A 440 8.12 -25.51 29.60
N ALA A 441 7.68 -26.64 29.04
CA ALA A 441 7.09 -27.72 29.83
C ALA A 441 8.11 -28.30 30.83
N HIS A 442 9.36 -28.46 30.40
CA HIS A 442 10.45 -28.87 31.28
C HIS A 442 10.70 -27.84 32.40
N LEU A 443 10.80 -26.56 32.05
CA LEU A 443 11.00 -25.48 33.02
C LEU A 443 9.89 -25.44 34.08
N VAL A 444 8.63 -25.61 33.68
CA VAL A 444 7.49 -25.65 34.61
C VAL A 444 7.66 -26.79 35.60
N ALA A 445 8.08 -27.97 35.13
CA ALA A 445 8.33 -29.12 35.98
C ALA A 445 9.53 -28.92 36.93
N THR A 446 10.57 -28.18 36.51
CA THR A 446 11.80 -28.01 37.30
C THR A 446 11.75 -26.89 38.33
N VAL A 447 11.17 -25.73 37.99
CA VAL A 447 11.23 -24.52 38.82
C VAL A 447 9.87 -23.90 39.14
N GLY A 448 8.79 -24.52 38.67
CA GLY A 448 7.43 -24.09 38.96
C GLY A 448 6.97 -22.88 38.15
N LEU A 449 5.67 -22.61 38.21
CA LEU A 449 5.00 -21.66 37.33
C LEU A 449 5.52 -20.22 37.45
N SER A 450 5.81 -19.74 38.67
CA SER A 450 6.20 -18.34 38.87
C SER A 450 7.51 -18.00 38.15
N SER A 451 8.50 -18.88 38.23
CA SER A 451 9.79 -18.69 37.56
C SER A 451 9.66 -18.79 36.04
N VAL A 452 8.79 -19.68 35.54
CA VAL A 452 8.51 -19.77 34.09
C VAL A 452 7.77 -18.54 33.58
N SER A 453 6.86 -17.96 34.36
CA SER A 453 6.23 -16.68 34.01
C SER A 453 7.26 -15.57 33.84
N CYS A 454 8.24 -15.47 34.74
CA CYS A 454 9.36 -14.53 34.57
C CYS A 454 10.22 -14.85 33.35
N ALA A 455 10.50 -16.12 33.10
CA ALA A 455 11.24 -16.55 31.91
C ALA A 455 10.50 -16.18 30.63
N LEU A 456 9.19 -16.42 30.53
CA LEU A 456 8.34 -16.04 29.39
C LEU A 456 8.45 -14.55 29.07
N VAL A 457 8.29 -13.70 30.09
CA VAL A 457 8.46 -12.25 29.94
C VAL A 457 9.87 -11.93 29.45
N ALA A 458 10.90 -12.51 30.05
CA ALA A 458 12.29 -12.28 29.64
C ALA A 458 12.54 -12.66 28.17
N GLY A 459 12.05 -13.81 27.72
CA GLY A 459 12.17 -14.25 26.33
C GLY A 459 11.49 -13.30 25.35
N HIS A 460 10.27 -12.86 25.65
CA HIS A 460 9.54 -11.93 24.78
C HIS A 460 10.13 -10.52 24.75
N VAL A 461 10.73 -10.06 25.86
CA VAL A 461 11.48 -8.79 25.92
C VAL A 461 12.75 -8.89 25.09
N LEU A 462 13.55 -9.95 25.27
CA LEU A 462 14.83 -10.12 24.58
C LEU A 462 14.68 -10.43 23.10
N GLY A 463 13.70 -11.24 22.72
CA GLY A 463 13.38 -11.49 21.31
C GLY A 463 13.07 -10.18 20.59
N ARG A 464 12.24 -9.31 21.18
CA ARG A 464 11.90 -8.04 20.54
C ARG A 464 13.05 -7.04 20.54
N TYR A 465 13.87 -7.08 21.58
CA TYR A 465 15.11 -6.31 21.64
C TYR A 465 16.11 -6.73 20.55
N SER A 466 16.11 -8.00 20.09
CA SER A 466 17.02 -8.44 19.03
C SER A 466 16.83 -7.66 17.74
N SER A 467 15.58 -7.31 17.39
CA SER A 467 15.29 -6.51 16.20
C SER A 467 15.92 -5.13 16.27
N LEU A 468 15.82 -4.46 17.42
CA LEU A 468 16.47 -3.17 17.67
C LEU A 468 18.00 -3.29 17.63
N PHE A 469 18.55 -4.36 18.23
CA PHE A 469 19.99 -4.60 18.24
C PHE A 469 20.54 -4.82 16.82
N ILE A 470 19.92 -5.71 16.04
CA ILE A 470 20.38 -6.04 14.69
C ILE A 470 20.37 -4.79 13.79
N LEU A 471 19.32 -3.96 13.88
CA LEU A 471 19.19 -2.75 13.07
C LEU A 471 20.29 -1.70 13.31
N GLN A 472 21.02 -1.79 14.43
CA GLN A 472 22.14 -0.89 14.73
C GLN A 472 23.45 -1.30 14.07
N PHE A 473 23.64 -2.60 13.80
CA PHE A 473 24.92 -3.15 13.36
C PHE A 473 24.90 -3.58 11.88
N TYR A 474 23.71 -3.79 11.30
CA TYR A 474 23.58 -4.34 9.96
C TYR A 474 22.73 -3.43 9.06
N PRO A 475 23.12 -3.24 7.80
CA PRO A 475 22.34 -2.47 6.85
C PRO A 475 21.01 -3.17 6.56
N TYR A 476 19.95 -2.40 6.37
CA TYR A 476 18.67 -2.95 5.92
C TYR A 476 18.72 -3.14 4.40
N VAL A 477 18.24 -4.28 3.88
CA VAL A 477 18.28 -4.54 2.43
C VAL A 477 17.26 -3.65 1.73
N GLU A 478 17.73 -2.98 0.67
CA GLU A 478 16.87 -2.23 -0.24
C GLU A 478 16.50 -3.09 -1.45
N ASP A 479 15.20 -3.17 -1.76
CA ASP A 479 14.72 -3.86 -2.95
C ASP A 479 13.67 -3.01 -3.67
N GLU A 480 14.12 -2.28 -4.69
CA GLU A 480 13.26 -1.42 -5.51
C GLU A 480 12.22 -2.18 -6.33
N ARG A 481 12.36 -3.51 -6.47
CA ARG A 481 11.43 -4.36 -7.23
C ARG A 481 10.28 -4.88 -6.35
N ASP A 482 10.32 -4.61 -5.05
CA ASP A 482 9.29 -5.04 -4.10
C ASP A 482 8.13 -4.02 -4.01
N PRO A 483 6.86 -4.46 -4.13
CA PRO A 483 5.69 -3.63 -3.82
C PRO A 483 5.71 -3.01 -2.42
N LYS A 484 6.32 -3.69 -1.43
CA LYS A 484 6.56 -3.19 -0.07
C LYS A 484 7.88 -2.41 0.06
N GLY A 485 8.63 -2.28 -1.03
CA GLY A 485 9.92 -1.58 -1.11
C GLY A 485 9.94 -0.17 -0.51
N PRO A 486 8.89 0.68 -0.64
CA PRO A 486 8.87 2.00 -0.01
C PRO A 486 8.98 1.95 1.53
N LEU A 487 8.35 0.97 2.18
CA LEU A 487 8.42 0.80 3.64
C LEU A 487 9.79 0.28 4.06
N TYR A 488 10.28 -0.76 3.38
CA TYR A 488 11.54 -1.43 3.69
C TYR A 488 12.77 -0.54 3.42
N ASN A 489 12.82 0.10 2.25
CA ASN A 489 13.85 1.09 1.92
C ASN A 489 13.75 2.30 2.86
N GLY A 490 12.53 2.67 3.28
CA GLY A 490 12.31 3.70 4.29
C GLY A 490 12.95 3.36 5.63
N ILE A 491 12.80 2.13 6.12
CA ILE A 491 13.44 1.70 7.38
C ILE A 491 14.96 1.85 7.30
N GLY A 492 15.59 1.36 6.22
CA GLY A 492 17.04 1.46 6.00
C GLY A 492 17.55 2.90 5.93
N ASN A 493 16.88 3.77 5.17
CA ASN A 493 17.29 5.15 4.98
C ASN A 493 17.05 6.04 6.22
N ASN A 494 16.19 5.62 7.14
CA ASN A 494 15.83 6.39 8.33
C ASN A 494 16.35 5.82 9.64
N VAL A 495 17.28 4.88 9.64
CA VAL A 495 17.89 4.35 10.87
C VAL A 495 18.45 5.46 11.76
N HIS A 496 18.85 6.60 11.19
CA HIS A 496 19.28 7.78 11.95
C HIS A 496 18.21 8.37 12.90
N LEU A 497 16.92 8.08 12.71
CA LEU A 497 15.84 8.45 13.63
C LEU A 497 15.88 7.67 14.95
N LEU A 498 16.54 6.51 14.98
CA LEU A 498 16.91 5.81 16.21
C LEU A 498 18.11 6.52 16.85
N THR A 499 17.82 7.61 17.55
CA THR A 499 18.85 8.39 18.23
C THR A 499 19.60 7.53 19.26
N PRO A 500 20.90 7.78 19.51
CA PRO A 500 21.67 7.02 20.48
C PRO A 500 21.00 6.97 21.85
N TRP A 501 20.40 8.07 22.30
CA TRP A 501 19.64 8.13 23.56
C TRP A 501 18.51 7.09 23.61
N ARG A 502 17.70 6.95 22.55
CA ARG A 502 16.60 5.97 22.49
C ARG A 502 17.12 4.55 22.61
N VAL A 503 18.21 4.26 21.90
CA VAL A 503 18.91 2.99 21.98
C VAL A 503 19.37 2.71 23.40
N TRP A 504 20.10 3.65 24.02
CA TRP A 504 20.61 3.53 25.37
C TRP A 504 19.50 3.29 26.40
N VAL A 505 18.40 4.03 26.32
CA VAL A 505 17.23 3.84 27.20
C VAL A 505 16.63 2.45 27.03
N ALA A 506 16.43 1.99 25.79
CA ALA A 506 15.89 0.67 25.52
C ALA A 506 16.82 -0.46 26.00
N SER A 507 18.14 -0.30 25.83
CA SER A 507 19.15 -1.25 26.30
C SER A 507 19.21 -1.32 27.83
N ILE A 508 19.21 -0.18 28.51
CA ILE A 508 19.18 -0.11 29.98
C ILE A 508 17.89 -0.72 30.51
N PHE A 509 16.74 -0.35 29.94
CA PHE A 509 15.45 -0.93 30.30
C PHE A 509 15.46 -2.47 30.16
N THR A 510 16.01 -2.98 29.05
CA THR A 510 16.10 -4.42 28.79
C THR A 510 17.01 -5.11 29.82
N ALA A 511 18.20 -4.56 30.08
CA ALA A 511 19.15 -5.12 31.04
C ALA A 511 18.59 -5.11 32.48
N VAL A 512 17.97 -4.00 32.90
CA VAL A 512 17.30 -3.89 34.21
C VAL A 512 16.13 -4.86 34.31
N SER A 513 15.34 -5.01 33.25
CA SER A 513 14.26 -6.00 33.21
C SER A 513 14.77 -7.42 33.46
N MET A 514 15.91 -7.79 32.86
CA MET A 514 16.52 -9.11 33.08
C MET A 514 17.00 -9.30 34.51
N ALA A 515 17.61 -8.27 35.10
CA ALA A 515 18.05 -8.31 36.50
C ALA A 515 16.87 -8.43 37.47
N ILE A 516 15.74 -7.77 37.19
CA ILE A 516 14.53 -7.83 38.03
C ILE A 516 13.83 -9.20 37.89
N LEU A 517 13.66 -9.70 36.66
CA LEU A 517 12.90 -10.91 36.39
C LEU A 517 13.64 -12.19 36.79
N LEU A 518 14.95 -12.23 36.57
CA LEU A 518 15.78 -13.45 36.70
C LEU A 518 16.86 -13.35 37.79
N GLY A 519 17.00 -12.19 38.43
CA GLY A 519 18.14 -11.87 39.28
C GLY A 519 19.36 -11.41 38.48
N PRO A 520 20.34 -10.73 39.12
CA PRO A 520 21.42 -10.05 38.41
C PRO A 520 22.35 -11.01 37.65
N ALA A 521 22.75 -12.14 38.25
CA ALA A 521 23.71 -13.06 37.62
C ALA A 521 23.11 -13.79 36.41
N LEU A 522 21.94 -14.42 36.58
CA LEU A 522 21.24 -15.13 35.50
C LEU A 522 20.75 -14.13 34.45
N GLY A 523 20.20 -12.99 34.87
CA GLY A 523 19.74 -11.93 33.97
C GLY A 523 20.85 -11.39 33.07
N MET A 524 22.05 -11.14 33.61
CA MET A 524 23.20 -10.73 32.81
C MET A 524 23.64 -11.82 31.83
N CYS A 525 23.69 -13.08 32.27
CA CYS A 525 24.06 -14.21 31.40
C CYS A 525 23.10 -14.33 30.20
N VAL A 526 21.79 -14.34 30.47
CA VAL A 526 20.76 -14.47 29.44
C VAL A 526 20.75 -13.26 28.50
N PHE A 527 20.95 -12.04 29.03
CA PHE A 527 21.09 -10.84 28.21
C PHE A 527 22.29 -10.93 27.26
N THR A 528 23.47 -11.36 27.76
CA THR A 528 24.66 -11.55 26.92
C THR A 528 24.46 -12.63 25.86
N VAL A 529 23.82 -13.75 26.20
CA VAL A 529 23.52 -14.80 25.22
C VAL A 529 22.56 -14.28 24.14
N ALA A 530 21.52 -13.53 24.52
CA ALA A 530 20.60 -12.92 23.56
C ALA A 530 21.31 -11.96 22.59
N LEU A 531 22.23 -11.12 23.09
CA LEU A 531 23.07 -10.25 22.27
C LEU A 531 23.94 -11.03 21.28
N LEU A 532 24.60 -12.10 21.76
CA LEU A 532 25.44 -12.96 20.93
C LEU A 532 24.62 -13.62 19.81
N VAL A 533 23.47 -14.20 20.14
CA VAL A 533 22.59 -14.83 19.15
C VAL A 533 22.07 -13.81 18.14
N SER A 534 21.72 -12.60 18.60
CA SER A 534 21.28 -11.51 17.72
C SER A 534 22.39 -11.10 16.75
N PHE A 535 23.62 -10.95 17.24
CA PHE A 535 24.80 -10.63 16.43
C PHE A 535 25.09 -11.72 15.40
N VAL A 536 25.12 -12.99 15.82
CA VAL A 536 25.36 -14.12 14.91
C VAL A 536 24.26 -14.22 13.84
N SER A 537 23.00 -13.99 14.21
CA SER A 537 21.87 -14.00 13.28
C SER A 537 22.01 -12.86 12.25
N GLY A 538 22.29 -11.64 12.69
CA GLY A 538 22.53 -10.50 11.81
C GLY A 538 23.71 -10.74 10.86
N GLN A 539 24.82 -11.30 11.36
CA GLN A 539 25.98 -11.65 10.55
C GLN A 539 25.64 -12.70 9.49
N TYR A 540 24.87 -13.72 9.87
CA TYR A 540 24.42 -14.78 8.95
C TYR A 540 23.57 -14.19 7.82
N PHE A 541 22.51 -13.44 8.16
CA PHE A 541 21.63 -12.84 7.16
C PHE A 541 22.37 -11.83 6.26
N SER A 542 23.20 -10.97 6.86
CA SER A 542 23.99 -9.98 6.12
C SER A 542 25.02 -10.63 5.20
N GLY A 543 25.59 -11.77 5.58
CA GLY A 543 26.52 -12.52 4.73
C GLY A 543 25.91 -13.03 3.42
N PHE A 544 24.61 -13.39 3.43
CA PHE A 544 23.91 -13.86 2.23
C PHE A 544 23.22 -12.74 1.45
N LEU A 545 22.58 -11.81 2.15
CA LEU A 545 21.74 -10.78 1.53
C LEU A 545 22.44 -9.43 1.32
N GLY A 546 23.60 -9.23 1.96
CA GLY A 546 24.25 -7.91 2.06
C GLY A 546 23.56 -6.98 3.06
N GLY A 547 22.68 -7.50 3.91
CA GLY A 547 21.92 -6.77 4.91
C GLY A 547 20.86 -7.63 5.60
N VAL A 548 19.91 -7.01 6.28
CA VAL A 548 18.77 -7.66 6.95
C VAL A 548 17.43 -7.12 6.44
N ILE A 549 16.39 -7.93 6.53
CA ILE A 549 15.00 -7.51 6.24
C ILE A 549 14.05 -7.91 7.38
N GLY A 550 12.79 -7.48 7.31
CA GLY A 550 11.77 -7.68 8.34
C GLY A 550 11.64 -9.14 8.78
N ASP A 551 11.54 -10.07 7.84
CA ASP A 551 11.33 -11.49 8.14
C ASP A 551 12.54 -12.11 8.84
N CYS A 552 13.75 -11.67 8.49
CA CYS A 552 14.98 -12.05 9.19
C CYS A 552 14.98 -11.54 10.64
N LEU A 553 14.48 -10.33 10.90
CA LEU A 553 14.31 -9.81 12.27
C LEU A 553 13.25 -10.63 13.04
N GLY A 554 12.16 -11.01 12.36
CA GLY A 554 11.13 -11.90 12.88
C GLY A 554 11.68 -13.27 13.30
N CYS A 555 12.48 -13.87 12.42
CA CYS A 555 13.18 -15.13 12.70
C CYS A 555 14.16 -14.99 13.86
N ALA A 556 15.01 -13.96 13.86
CA ALA A 556 15.96 -13.71 14.94
C ALA A 556 15.27 -13.55 16.30
N ASN A 557 14.14 -12.83 16.35
CA ASN A 557 13.32 -12.69 17.56
C ASN A 557 12.93 -14.05 18.13
N GLN A 558 12.40 -14.97 17.31
CA GLN A 558 11.97 -16.30 17.77
C GLN A 558 13.14 -17.19 18.18
N VAL A 559 14.26 -17.13 17.45
CA VAL A 559 15.48 -17.88 17.81
C VAL A 559 16.03 -17.40 19.15
N VAL A 560 16.12 -16.09 19.36
CA VAL A 560 16.55 -15.51 20.65
C VAL A 560 15.61 -15.94 21.77
N GLU A 561 14.29 -15.88 21.56
CA GLU A 561 13.31 -16.28 22.57
C GLU A 561 13.51 -17.74 23.03
N ILE A 562 13.69 -18.69 22.10
CA ILE A 562 13.92 -20.10 22.44
C ILE A 562 15.28 -20.31 23.08
N VAL A 563 16.34 -19.68 22.57
CA VAL A 563 17.70 -19.82 23.15
C VAL A 563 17.74 -19.26 24.57
N VAL A 564 17.00 -18.19 24.87
CA VAL A 564 16.83 -17.66 26.23
C VAL A 564 16.24 -18.74 27.14
N TYR A 565 15.15 -19.39 26.74
CA TYR A 565 14.53 -20.46 27.53
C TYR A 565 15.47 -21.66 27.72
N MET A 566 16.19 -22.06 26.68
CA MET A 566 17.18 -23.14 26.77
C MET A 566 18.34 -22.79 27.70
N THR A 567 18.81 -21.53 27.68
CA THR A 567 19.89 -21.05 28.54
C THR A 567 19.47 -21.09 30.01
N ILE A 568 18.27 -20.59 30.31
CA ILE A 568 17.67 -20.65 31.64
C ILE A 568 17.56 -22.12 32.09
N SER A 569 17.02 -22.99 31.24
CA SER A 569 16.90 -24.43 31.51
C SER A 569 18.24 -25.11 31.80
N ALA A 570 19.27 -24.83 31.00
CA ALA A 570 20.59 -25.46 31.13
C ALA A 570 21.31 -25.03 32.42
N ILE A 571 21.23 -23.74 32.77
CA ILE A 571 21.85 -23.21 33.99
C ILE A 571 21.16 -23.76 35.23
N LEU A 572 19.83 -23.80 35.23
CA LEU A 572 19.06 -24.32 36.37
C LEU A 572 19.27 -25.82 36.56
N HIS A 573 19.35 -26.60 35.48
CA HIS A 573 19.70 -28.03 35.54
C HIS A 573 21.11 -28.28 36.11
N SER A 574 22.05 -27.40 35.79
CA SER A 574 23.41 -27.49 36.33
C SER A 574 23.45 -27.19 37.83
N ALA A 575 22.67 -26.20 38.29
CA ALA A 575 22.57 -25.81 39.69
C ALA A 575 21.92 -26.91 40.57
N THR A 576 20.89 -27.59 40.06
CA THR A 576 20.24 -28.70 40.79
C THR A 576 21.17 -29.90 40.93
N ARG A 577 21.97 -30.24 39.90
CA ARG A 577 22.99 -31.30 40.00
C ARG A 577 24.07 -30.99 41.04
N THR A 578 24.57 -29.75 41.09
CA THR A 578 25.60 -29.38 42.06
C THR A 578 25.10 -29.49 43.50
N HIS A 579 23.84 -29.16 43.78
CA HIS A 579 23.23 -29.32 45.11
C HIS A 579 23.04 -30.78 45.53
N VAL A 580 22.70 -31.67 44.59
CA VAL A 580 22.57 -33.11 44.88
C VAL A 580 23.93 -33.75 45.17
N CYS A 581 25.01 -33.31 44.52
CA CYS A 581 26.36 -33.83 44.77
C CYS A 581 27.02 -33.29 46.05
N THR A 582 26.63 -32.11 46.55
CA THR A 582 27.17 -31.52 47.79
C THR A 582 26.33 -31.83 49.03
N GLY A 583 25.10 -32.31 48.86
CA GLY A 583 24.18 -32.71 49.95
C GLY A 583 24.33 -34.15 50.44
N SER A 584 25.34 -34.90 49.98
CA SER A 584 25.60 -36.29 50.38
C SER A 584 26.89 -36.47 51.19
N THR A 585 27.23 -35.51 52.06
CA THR A 585 28.33 -35.61 53.03
C THR A 585 27.83 -35.45 54.44
#